data_AF-A0A8H7GXG3-F1
#
_entry.id   AF-A0A8H7GXG3-F1
#
_cell.length_a   1.000
_cell.length_b   1.000
_cell.length_c   1.000
_cell.angle_alpha   90.00
_cell.angle_beta   90.00
_cell.angle_gamma   90.00
#
_symmetry.space_group_name_H-M   'P 1'
#
loop_
_entity.id
_entity.type
_entity.pdbx_description
1 polymer ?
#
loop_
_entity_poly.entity_id
_entity_poly.type
_entity_poly.pdbx_seq_one_letter_code
_entity_poly.pdbx_strand_id
1 'polypeptide(L)'
;MASSTIVGALACQRNSFLKTFQTKVVSCKEYEPIKTSRDKQNKNKTSSKTEEGSPEALYALELQDTILFPEGGGQPSDKGVLATVSEKIPVHMVLRQELTAVHVTPQPVEVGSEVTLEVDWKRRLDIMQQHTGQHLISAIFDTYDLETLSWSMGDMINYIELPRKVEQSVINEVSEKVNNMIVENLPIKVTTPDKLGREIDTSHIPDDYDLSKGIVRVVQIGDIDSNPCCGTHLTATGQIQAVAFLHQTNVRGGNSRLHFICGSRVSRQLTAYHLILKDILDSSPEYLTNVQKELTTLINANKDAGVNVSTDQTVVYLNGEHRVGTGGMVKITGPLAEEIQQELKKHLKNMKGGGKGSSFQGKITHYEKGEVETVLRYLESLTL
;
A
#
# COMPACT_ATOMS: atom_id res chain seq x y z
N MET A 1 -2.66 27.57 35.80
CA MET A 1 -2.67 27.54 34.33
C MET A 1 -3.00 26.12 33.90
N ALA A 2 -3.81 25.93 32.86
CA ALA A 2 -4.08 24.58 32.36
C ALA A 2 -2.79 23.99 31.76
N SER A 3 -2.42 22.77 32.14
CA SER A 3 -1.27 22.07 31.58
C SER A 3 -1.68 21.22 30.38
N SER A 4 -0.82 21.16 29.36
CA SER A 4 -0.99 20.28 28.20
C SER A 4 -0.88 18.81 28.61
N THR A 5 -1.70 17.96 28.01
CA THR A 5 -1.63 16.50 28.17
C THR A 5 -0.36 15.97 27.51
N ILE A 6 0.32 15.04 28.18
CA ILE A 6 1.60 14.51 27.70
C ILE A 6 1.42 13.44 26.60
N VAL A 7 2.42 13.32 25.73
CA VAL A 7 2.57 12.22 24.78
C VAL A 7 2.68 10.90 25.54
N GLY A 8 1.83 9.94 25.16
CA GLY A 8 1.57 8.69 25.88
C GLY A 8 0.20 8.69 26.56
N ALA A 9 -0.42 9.86 26.74
CA ALA A 9 -1.76 9.98 27.29
C ALA A 9 -2.71 10.85 26.47
N LEU A 10 -2.34 11.30 25.26
CA LEU A 10 -3.19 12.17 24.43
C LEU A 10 -4.55 11.55 24.12
N ALA A 11 -5.57 12.37 23.84
CA ALA A 11 -6.90 11.90 23.48
C ALA A 11 -6.90 10.89 22.33
N CYS A 12 -6.09 11.12 21.29
CA CYS A 12 -5.90 10.16 20.18
C CYS A 12 -5.26 8.82 20.60
N GLN A 13 -4.47 8.82 21.67
CA GLN A 13 -3.81 7.62 22.20
C GLN A 13 -4.71 6.86 23.18
N ARG A 14 -5.62 7.56 23.87
CA ARG A 14 -6.68 6.95 24.70
C ARG A 14 -7.80 6.36 23.86
N ASN A 15 -8.20 7.05 22.79
CA ASN A 15 -9.18 6.58 21.82
C ASN A 15 -8.80 7.05 20.40
N SER A 16 -8.25 6.13 19.60
CA SER A 16 -7.77 6.39 18.25
C SER A 16 -8.88 6.65 17.22
N PHE A 17 -10.14 6.37 17.58
CA PHE A 17 -11.32 6.53 16.72
C PHE A 17 -12.05 7.87 16.93
N LEU A 18 -11.57 8.74 17.83
CA LEU A 18 -12.10 10.09 17.95
C LEU A 18 -11.84 10.87 16.64
N LYS A 19 -12.93 11.34 16.02
CA LYS A 19 -12.88 12.12 14.78
C LYS A 19 -12.94 13.62 15.05
N THR A 20 -13.62 14.00 16.13
CA THR A 20 -13.77 15.37 16.58
C THR A 20 -13.50 15.46 18.09
N PHE A 21 -12.98 16.59 18.55
CA PHE A 21 -12.65 16.78 19.97
C PHE A 21 -12.54 18.25 20.34
N GLN A 22 -13.25 18.65 21.40
CA GLN A 22 -13.16 20.00 21.94
C GLN A 22 -12.00 20.10 22.93
N THR A 23 -11.20 21.15 22.82
CA THR A 23 -10.02 21.39 23.65
C THR A 23 -9.78 22.90 23.81
N LYS A 24 -8.75 23.27 24.57
CA LYS A 24 -8.36 24.68 24.81
C LYS A 24 -6.95 24.95 24.34
N VAL A 25 -6.72 26.15 23.81
CA VAL A 25 -5.38 26.64 23.48
C VAL A 25 -4.64 27.01 24.76
N VAL A 26 -3.49 26.40 25.00
CA VAL A 26 -2.63 26.62 26.18
C VAL A 26 -1.51 27.60 25.87
N SER A 27 -0.91 27.51 24.67
CA SER A 27 0.10 28.45 24.22
C SER A 27 0.00 28.66 22.71
N CYS A 28 0.40 29.85 22.26
CA CYS A 28 0.51 30.21 20.85
C CYS A 28 1.73 31.14 20.71
N LYS A 29 2.69 30.73 19.88
CA LYS A 29 3.91 31.49 19.59
C LYS A 29 4.23 31.39 18.11
N GLU A 30 4.98 32.34 17.57
CA GLU A 30 5.51 32.23 16.21
C GLU A 30 6.37 30.95 16.12
N TYR A 31 6.15 30.17 15.06
CA TYR A 31 6.84 28.91 14.86
C TYR A 31 8.19 29.16 14.21
N GLU A 32 9.25 28.90 14.95
CA GLU A 32 10.61 28.83 14.40
C GLU A 32 10.93 27.39 14.00
N PRO A 33 11.19 27.11 12.70
CA PRO A 33 11.56 25.77 12.26
C PRO A 33 12.85 25.32 12.95
N ILE A 34 12.82 24.12 13.54
CA ILE A 34 14.01 23.50 14.11
C ILE A 34 14.97 23.19 12.95
N LYS A 35 16.12 23.87 12.92
CA LYS A 35 17.15 23.67 11.88
C LYS A 35 17.67 22.24 11.92
N THR A 36 17.51 21.50 10.83
CA THR A 36 18.01 20.13 10.73
C THR A 36 19.52 20.10 10.52
N SER A 37 20.14 18.94 10.75
CA SER A 37 21.56 18.71 10.45
C SER A 37 21.89 18.88 8.95
N ARG A 38 20.91 18.67 8.06
CA ARG A 38 21.04 18.95 6.62
C ARG A 38 21.09 20.45 6.33
N ASP A 39 20.31 21.25 7.06
CA ASP A 39 20.33 22.72 6.92
C ASP A 39 21.67 23.33 7.39
N LYS A 40 22.36 22.66 8.32
CA LYS A 40 23.72 23.05 8.75
C LYS A 40 24.79 22.72 7.71
N GLN A 41 24.64 21.64 6.92
CA GLN A 41 25.60 21.25 5.88
C GLN A 41 25.52 22.11 4.60
N ASN A 42 24.36 22.70 4.31
CA ASN A 42 24.15 23.50 3.10
C ASN A 42 24.63 24.97 3.18
N LYS A 43 25.25 25.40 4.30
CA LYS A 43 25.77 26.77 4.44
C LYS A 43 26.93 27.15 3.49
N ASN A 44 27.51 26.19 2.76
CA ASN A 44 28.66 26.41 1.87
C ASN A 44 28.35 26.44 0.37
N LYS A 45 27.08 26.54 -0.06
CA LYS A 45 26.75 26.79 -1.48
C LYS A 45 25.98 28.08 -1.66
N THR A 46 26.65 28.99 -2.35
CA THR A 46 26.25 30.35 -2.72
C THR A 46 24.92 30.38 -3.46
N SER A 47 24.00 31.18 -2.92
CA SER A 47 22.79 31.79 -3.47
C SER A 47 22.46 31.59 -4.97
N SER A 48 21.30 31.01 -5.24
CA SER A 48 20.41 31.46 -6.32
C SER A 48 19.12 31.96 -5.68
N LYS A 49 18.93 33.29 -5.66
CA LYS A 49 17.69 33.94 -5.26
C LYS A 49 16.62 33.62 -6.30
N THR A 50 15.69 32.74 -5.97
CA THR A 50 14.33 32.79 -6.52
C THR A 50 13.53 33.77 -5.67
N GLU A 51 12.81 34.68 -6.33
CA GLU A 51 11.81 35.53 -5.71
C GLU A 51 10.64 34.67 -5.23
N GLU A 52 10.73 34.17 -4.01
CA GLU A 52 9.57 33.67 -3.27
C GLU A 52 9.31 34.67 -2.15
N GLY A 53 8.04 35.09 -2.01
CA GLY A 53 7.60 36.04 -0.99
C GLY A 53 8.10 35.65 0.41
N SER A 54 8.23 36.63 1.29
CA SER A 54 8.53 36.39 2.70
C SER A 54 7.70 35.20 3.19
N PRO A 55 8.31 34.14 3.76
CA PRO A 55 7.55 32.98 4.20
C PRO A 55 6.44 33.47 5.14
N GLU A 56 5.20 33.13 4.83
CA GLU A 56 4.07 33.46 5.70
C GLU A 56 4.38 32.93 7.10
N ALA A 57 4.25 33.79 8.10
CA ALA A 57 4.55 33.42 9.48
C ALA A 57 3.66 32.25 9.90
N LEU A 58 4.28 31.17 10.40
CA LEU A 58 3.58 30.03 10.97
C LEU A 58 3.53 30.17 12.49
N TYR A 59 2.60 29.46 13.13
CA TYR A 59 2.40 29.52 14.57
C TYR A 59 2.40 28.14 15.18
N ALA A 60 3.04 28.01 16.33
CA ALA A 60 3.13 26.81 17.14
C ALA A 60 2.11 26.89 18.28
N LEU A 61 1.11 26.00 18.25
CA LEU A 61 0.05 25.92 19.23
C LEU A 61 0.24 24.68 20.12
N GLU A 62 0.18 24.88 21.43
CA GLU A 62 -0.04 23.80 22.38
C GLU A 62 -1.49 23.80 22.81
N LEU A 63 -2.10 22.62 22.81
CA LEU A 63 -3.48 22.42 23.22
C LEU A 63 -3.49 21.66 24.55
N GLN A 64 -4.54 21.88 25.35
CA GLN A 64 -4.71 21.19 26.63
C GLN A 64 -4.72 19.67 26.44
N ASP A 65 -5.31 19.21 25.34
CA ASP A 65 -5.26 17.84 24.86
C ASP A 65 -5.54 17.83 23.34
N THR A 66 -5.21 16.75 22.65
CA THR A 66 -5.35 16.67 21.20
C THR A 66 -5.72 15.29 20.69
N ILE A 67 -6.58 15.28 19.67
CA ILE A 67 -6.85 14.09 18.85
C ILE A 67 -5.99 14.03 17.60
N LEU A 68 -5.07 14.96 17.35
CA LEU A 68 -4.13 14.89 16.24
C LEU A 68 -2.82 14.30 16.78
N PHE A 69 -2.44 13.12 16.30
CA PHE A 69 -1.25 12.43 16.77
C PHE A 69 0.00 13.18 16.31
N PRO A 70 0.91 13.54 17.24
CA PRO A 70 2.24 13.99 16.85
C PRO A 70 3.00 12.82 16.24
N GLU A 71 3.85 13.06 15.26
CA GLU A 71 4.71 12.00 14.71
C GLU A 71 5.46 11.20 15.81
N GLY A 72 5.67 9.90 15.59
CA GLY A 72 6.37 9.04 16.55
C GLY A 72 6.27 7.55 16.25
N GLY A 73 7.30 6.77 16.66
CA GLY A 73 7.31 5.31 16.49
C GLY A 73 7.28 4.83 15.03
N GLY A 74 7.72 5.67 14.08
CA GLY A 74 7.62 5.39 12.64
C GLY A 74 6.28 5.79 12.02
N GLN A 75 5.29 6.20 12.83
CA GLN A 75 4.02 6.73 12.35
C GLN A 75 4.12 8.23 12.04
N PRO A 76 3.69 8.68 10.84
CA PRO A 76 3.66 10.09 10.50
C PRO A 76 2.56 10.84 11.26
N SER A 77 2.72 12.16 11.37
CA SER A 77 1.71 13.01 12.02
C SER A 77 0.36 12.98 11.29
N ASP A 78 -0.69 13.17 12.08
CA ASP A 78 -2.01 13.41 11.53
C ASP A 78 -2.11 14.78 10.88
N LYS A 79 -3.09 14.86 9.98
CA LYS A 79 -3.59 16.13 9.44
C LYS A 79 -4.99 16.36 9.96
N GLY A 80 -5.41 17.62 9.96
CA GLY A 80 -6.74 17.98 10.39
C GLY A 80 -6.96 19.48 10.34
N VAL A 81 -8.06 19.90 10.93
CA VAL A 81 -8.41 21.30 11.09
C VAL A 81 -8.69 21.58 12.56
N LEU A 82 -8.40 22.81 12.96
CA LEU A 82 -8.77 23.42 14.22
C LEU A 82 -9.90 24.42 13.92
N ALA A 83 -11.11 24.13 14.39
CA ALA A 83 -12.27 25.00 14.24
C ALA A 83 -12.43 25.88 15.47
N THR A 84 -12.47 27.19 15.27
CA THR A 84 -12.88 28.18 16.28
C THR A 84 -14.37 28.52 16.08
N VAL A 85 -14.89 29.50 16.81
CA VAL A 85 -16.25 30.02 16.60
C VAL A 85 -16.39 30.68 15.22
N SER A 86 -15.33 31.25 14.68
CA SER A 86 -15.36 32.09 13.47
C SER A 86 -14.84 31.39 12.21
N GLU A 87 -13.97 30.39 12.34
CA GLU A 87 -13.23 29.86 11.20
C GLU A 87 -12.70 28.43 11.40
N LYS A 88 -12.29 27.80 10.29
CA LYS A 88 -11.57 26.52 10.29
C LYS A 88 -10.15 26.75 9.81
N ILE A 89 -9.20 26.46 10.69
CA ILE A 89 -7.77 26.68 10.48
C ILE A 89 -7.12 25.33 10.16
N PRO A 90 -6.45 25.18 9.01
CA PRO A 90 -5.74 23.93 8.71
C PRO A 90 -4.53 23.75 9.64
N VAL A 91 -4.39 22.55 10.19
CA VAL A 91 -3.18 22.16 10.92
C VAL A 91 -2.23 21.51 9.94
N HIS A 92 -1.09 22.16 9.67
CA HIS A 92 -0.11 21.71 8.67
C HIS A 92 0.61 20.44 9.10
N MET A 93 1.01 20.39 10.38
CA MET A 93 1.66 19.23 10.99
C MET A 93 1.53 19.30 12.52
N VAL A 94 1.71 18.15 13.17
CA VAL A 94 1.83 18.05 14.62
C VAL A 94 3.17 17.42 14.96
N LEU A 95 3.97 18.14 15.73
CA LEU A 95 5.33 17.74 16.12
C LEU A 95 5.35 17.30 17.57
N ARG A 96 6.16 16.29 17.88
CA ARG A 96 6.51 15.98 19.27
C ARG A 96 7.67 16.86 19.70
N GLN A 97 7.49 17.60 20.79
CA GLN A 97 8.59 18.27 21.48
C GLN A 97 8.66 17.69 22.90
N GLU A 98 9.64 16.83 23.16
CA GLU A 98 9.74 16.06 24.41
C GLU A 98 8.44 15.26 24.69
N LEU A 99 7.66 15.71 25.68
CA LEU A 99 6.38 15.14 26.08
C LEU A 99 5.16 15.95 25.60
N THR A 100 5.33 17.00 24.80
CA THR A 100 4.22 17.84 24.31
C THR A 100 3.95 17.64 22.83
N ALA A 101 2.69 17.88 22.43
CA ALA A 101 2.25 17.91 21.04
C ALA A 101 2.08 19.37 20.59
N VAL A 102 2.84 19.77 19.57
CA VAL A 102 2.88 21.12 19.03
C VAL A 102 2.26 21.14 17.65
N HIS A 103 1.21 21.95 17.47
CA HIS A 103 0.44 22.04 16.23
C HIS A 103 0.90 23.26 15.44
N VAL A 104 1.27 23.07 14.18
CA VAL A 104 1.72 24.16 13.31
C VAL A 104 0.55 24.65 12.45
N THR A 105 0.20 25.93 12.57
CA THR A 105 -0.91 26.59 11.85
C THR A 105 -0.44 27.81 11.07
N PRO A 106 -1.15 28.24 10.01
CA PRO A 106 -0.80 29.42 9.21
C PRO A 106 -1.14 30.76 9.89
N GLN A 107 -1.87 30.72 11.01
CA GLN A 107 -2.31 31.91 11.73
C GLN A 107 -2.37 31.64 13.23
N PRO A 108 -2.27 32.69 14.09
CA PRO A 108 -2.30 32.52 15.53
C PRO A 108 -3.72 32.21 16.01
N VAL A 109 -3.82 31.58 17.17
CA VAL A 109 -5.10 31.37 17.87
C VAL A 109 -4.96 31.90 19.30
N GLU A 110 -5.97 32.64 19.76
CA GLU A 110 -5.95 33.26 21.09
C GLU A 110 -5.84 32.21 22.20
N VAL A 111 -4.87 32.39 23.10
CA VAL A 111 -4.66 31.52 24.27
C VAL A 111 -5.87 31.56 25.19
N GLY A 112 -6.33 30.39 25.63
CA GLY A 112 -7.54 30.22 26.44
C GLY A 112 -8.80 29.95 25.63
N SER A 113 -8.76 30.13 24.31
CA SER A 113 -9.90 29.86 23.42
C SER A 113 -10.27 28.38 23.41
N GLU A 114 -11.57 28.10 23.38
CA GLU A 114 -12.11 26.77 23.08
C GLU A 114 -12.13 26.53 21.58
N VAL A 115 -11.60 25.39 21.16
CA VAL A 115 -11.45 25.00 19.76
C VAL A 115 -11.91 23.55 19.58
N THR A 116 -12.42 23.22 18.42
CA THR A 116 -12.79 21.85 18.04
C THR A 116 -11.83 21.34 16.99
N LEU A 117 -11.12 20.26 17.29
CA LEU A 117 -10.29 19.56 16.32
C LEU A 117 -11.16 18.63 15.48
N GLU A 118 -10.88 18.57 14.18
CA GLU A 118 -11.40 17.54 13.28
C GLU A 118 -10.21 16.88 12.57
N VAL A 119 -10.05 15.56 12.72
CA VAL A 119 -8.96 14.81 12.07
C VAL A 119 -9.31 14.51 10.61
N ASP A 120 -8.31 14.50 9.71
CA ASP A 120 -8.44 13.83 8.41
C ASP A 120 -8.59 12.32 8.66
N TRP A 121 -9.85 11.89 8.79
CA TRP A 121 -10.18 10.52 9.15
C TRP A 121 -9.70 9.51 8.10
N LYS A 122 -9.72 9.87 6.82
CA LYS A 122 -9.27 8.98 5.74
C LYS A 122 -7.77 8.70 5.89
N ARG A 123 -6.98 9.74 6.16
CA ARG A 123 -5.55 9.60 6.45
C ARG A 123 -5.31 8.84 7.75
N ARG A 124 -5.99 9.18 8.85
CA ARG A 124 -5.85 8.50 10.14
C ARG A 124 -6.12 7.00 10.02
N LEU A 125 -7.21 6.62 9.36
CA LEU A 125 -7.56 5.22 9.18
C LEU A 125 -6.51 4.47 8.34
N ASP A 126 -6.03 5.08 7.24
CA ASP A 126 -4.96 4.50 6.42
C ASP A 126 -3.69 4.24 7.25
N ILE A 127 -3.27 5.21 8.06
CA ILE A 127 -2.12 5.10 8.98
C ILE A 127 -2.33 3.97 10.00
N MET A 128 -3.49 3.92 10.67
CA MET A 128 -3.77 2.87 11.66
C MET A 128 -3.79 1.47 11.03
N GLN A 129 -4.27 1.34 9.79
CA GLN A 129 -4.22 0.09 9.03
C GLN A 129 -2.78 -0.33 8.72
N GLN A 130 -1.91 0.62 8.32
CA GLN A 130 -0.51 0.31 8.04
C GLN A 130 0.23 -0.09 9.32
N HIS A 131 0.03 0.67 10.40
CA HIS A 131 0.73 0.46 11.67
C HIS A 131 0.31 -0.85 12.32
N THR A 132 -0.99 -1.09 12.45
CA THR A 132 -1.49 -2.35 13.01
C THR A 132 -1.12 -3.54 12.12
N GLY A 133 -1.17 -3.38 10.79
CA GLY A 133 -0.73 -4.41 9.87
C GLY A 133 0.75 -4.74 10.02
N GLN A 134 1.61 -3.75 10.26
CA GLN A 134 3.02 -4.00 10.56
C GLN A 134 3.21 -4.84 11.82
N HIS A 135 2.54 -4.50 12.93
CA HIS A 135 2.62 -5.30 14.16
C HIS A 135 2.21 -6.75 13.92
N LEU A 136 1.08 -6.97 13.21
CA LEU A 136 0.61 -8.31 12.89
C LEU A 136 1.62 -9.06 12.01
N ILE A 137 2.19 -8.41 11.00
CA ILE A 137 3.21 -9.00 10.13
C ILE A 137 4.45 -9.40 10.93
N SER A 138 4.97 -8.49 11.77
CA SER A 138 6.17 -8.74 12.57
C SER A 138 5.97 -9.88 13.56
N ALA A 139 4.85 -9.92 14.27
CA ALA A 139 4.53 -11.00 15.21
C ALA A 139 4.53 -12.39 14.54
N ILE A 140 4.12 -12.48 13.27
CA ILE A 140 4.18 -13.74 12.52
C ILE A 140 5.59 -14.06 12.04
N PHE A 141 6.34 -13.08 11.53
CA PHE A 141 7.72 -13.30 11.13
C PHE A 141 8.62 -13.70 12.30
N ASP A 142 8.37 -13.21 13.51
CA ASP A 142 9.10 -13.60 14.72
C ASP A 142 9.02 -15.12 14.96
N THR A 143 7.91 -15.78 14.58
CA THR A 143 7.76 -17.25 14.68
C THR A 143 8.66 -18.05 13.71
N TYR A 144 9.37 -17.36 12.80
CA TYR A 144 10.31 -17.94 11.82
C TYR A 144 11.77 -17.51 12.07
N ASP A 145 12.09 -16.97 13.26
CA ASP A 145 13.41 -16.38 13.56
C ASP A 145 13.79 -15.29 12.54
N LEU A 146 12.80 -14.47 12.18
CA LEU A 146 12.91 -13.34 11.26
C LEU A 146 12.43 -12.07 11.95
N GLU A 147 13.17 -11.67 13.00
CA GLU A 147 12.84 -10.46 13.75
C GLU A 147 12.81 -9.21 12.87
N THR A 148 11.93 -8.27 13.21
CA THR A 148 11.86 -6.97 12.53
C THR A 148 12.93 -6.03 13.09
N LEU A 149 14.00 -5.81 12.33
CA LEU A 149 15.12 -4.93 12.72
C LEU A 149 14.76 -3.45 12.65
N SER A 150 13.94 -3.09 11.67
CA SER A 150 13.38 -1.74 11.51
C SER A 150 12.18 -1.78 10.58
N TRP A 151 11.42 -0.70 10.53
CA TRP A 151 10.34 -0.55 9.56
C TRP A 151 10.20 0.91 9.12
N SER A 152 9.44 1.11 8.05
CA SER A 152 9.09 2.44 7.58
C SER A 152 7.68 2.46 7.00
N MET A 153 6.91 3.45 7.42
CA MET A 153 5.62 3.78 6.82
C MET A 153 5.84 4.85 5.72
N GLY A 154 5.84 4.43 4.47
CA GLY A 154 5.82 5.37 3.35
C GLY A 154 4.41 5.86 3.04
N ASP A 155 4.29 6.88 2.19
CA ASP A 155 3.00 7.43 1.76
C ASP A 155 2.15 6.40 1.01
N MET A 156 2.80 5.50 0.25
CA MET A 156 2.13 4.46 -0.54
C MET A 156 2.54 3.06 -0.13
N ILE A 157 3.83 2.81 0.03
CA ILE A 157 4.39 1.48 0.30
C ILE A 157 5.18 1.53 1.61
N ASN A 158 5.01 0.50 2.44
CA ASN A 158 5.76 0.32 3.67
C ASN A 158 6.83 -0.76 3.47
N TYR A 159 7.81 -0.84 4.37
CA TYR A 159 8.67 -2.01 4.46
C TYR A 159 8.98 -2.38 5.91
N ILE A 160 9.26 -3.65 6.14
CA ILE A 160 10.00 -4.15 7.30
C ILE A 160 11.39 -4.59 6.84
N GLU A 161 12.41 -4.34 7.65
CA GLU A 161 13.76 -4.86 7.45
C GLU A 161 13.95 -6.12 8.29
N LEU A 162 14.36 -7.20 7.63
CA LEU A 162 14.57 -8.53 8.17
C LEU A 162 16.07 -8.89 8.12
N PRO A 163 16.56 -9.78 8.99
CA PRO A 163 17.99 -10.11 9.09
C PRO A 163 18.56 -10.81 7.86
N ARG A 164 17.69 -11.35 6.99
CA ARG A 164 18.07 -12.04 5.77
C ARG A 164 16.98 -11.98 4.71
N LYS A 165 17.34 -12.29 3.47
CA LYS A 165 16.37 -12.53 2.39
C LYS A 165 15.45 -13.68 2.77
N VAL A 166 14.17 -13.56 2.42
CA VAL A 166 13.14 -14.56 2.75
C VAL A 166 12.74 -15.26 1.46
N GLU A 167 12.66 -16.59 1.51
CA GLU A 167 12.21 -17.38 0.37
C GLU A 167 10.73 -17.11 0.08
N GLN A 168 10.36 -17.11 -1.21
CA GLN A 168 9.00 -16.77 -1.63
C GLN A 168 7.94 -17.72 -1.02
N SER A 169 8.29 -18.98 -0.79
CA SER A 169 7.41 -19.94 -0.11
C SER A 169 7.05 -19.51 1.32
N VAL A 170 8.03 -19.01 2.08
CA VAL A 170 7.81 -18.48 3.44
C VAL A 170 6.99 -17.20 3.39
N ILE A 171 7.26 -16.30 2.43
CA ILE A 171 6.45 -15.07 2.26
C ILE A 171 4.99 -15.43 1.99
N ASN A 172 4.73 -16.45 1.15
CA ASN A 172 3.37 -16.90 0.86
C ASN A 172 2.68 -17.50 2.10
N GLU A 173 3.38 -18.33 2.87
CA GLU A 173 2.84 -18.91 4.11
C GLU A 173 2.52 -17.83 5.15
N VAL A 174 3.43 -16.87 5.34
CA VAL A 174 3.21 -15.71 6.24
C VAL A 174 2.04 -14.87 5.73
N SER A 175 1.91 -14.66 4.42
CA SER A 175 0.80 -13.91 3.83
C SER A 175 -0.55 -14.55 4.15
N GLU A 176 -0.65 -15.87 4.02
CA GLU A 176 -1.84 -16.62 4.36
C GLU A 176 -2.15 -16.53 5.86
N LYS A 177 -1.15 -16.77 6.72
CA LYS A 177 -1.31 -16.67 8.19
C LYS A 177 -1.78 -15.29 8.64
N VAL A 178 -1.15 -14.22 8.15
CA VAL A 178 -1.52 -12.83 8.48
C VAL A 178 -2.97 -12.54 8.05
N ASN A 179 -3.35 -12.91 6.82
CA ASN A 179 -4.71 -12.65 6.35
C ASN A 179 -5.75 -13.54 7.05
N ASN A 180 -5.42 -14.77 7.45
CA ASN A 180 -6.29 -15.61 8.28
C ASN A 180 -6.55 -14.97 9.65
N MET A 181 -5.53 -14.40 10.30
CA MET A 181 -5.71 -13.68 11.57
C MET A 181 -6.50 -12.38 11.43
N ILE A 182 -6.50 -11.76 10.25
CA ILE A 182 -7.42 -10.65 9.93
C ILE A 182 -8.86 -11.17 9.91
N VAL A 183 -9.12 -12.31 9.28
CA VAL A 183 -10.45 -12.95 9.24
C VAL A 183 -10.92 -13.36 10.64
N GLU A 184 -10.03 -13.86 11.48
CA GLU A 184 -10.33 -14.20 12.89
C GLU A 184 -10.70 -12.98 13.74
N ASN A 185 -10.37 -11.76 13.29
CA ASN A 185 -10.74 -10.51 13.92
C ASN A 185 -10.32 -10.41 15.40
N LEU A 186 -9.07 -10.77 15.68
CA LEU A 186 -8.46 -10.74 17.00
C LEU A 186 -8.56 -9.34 17.64
N PRO A 187 -8.84 -9.25 18.96
CA PRO A 187 -8.96 -7.97 19.64
C PRO A 187 -7.60 -7.29 19.80
N ILE A 188 -7.59 -5.97 19.68
CA ILE A 188 -6.41 -5.14 19.91
C ILE A 188 -6.64 -4.29 21.16
N LYS A 189 -5.71 -4.40 22.11
CA LYS A 189 -5.79 -3.69 23.39
C LYS A 189 -4.57 -2.79 23.55
N VAL A 190 -4.80 -1.63 24.14
CA VAL A 190 -3.73 -0.72 24.56
C VAL A 190 -3.73 -0.67 26.08
N THR A 191 -2.57 -0.94 26.67
CA THR A 191 -2.36 -0.96 28.12
C THR A 191 -1.04 -0.29 28.48
N THR A 192 -0.67 -0.32 29.75
CA THR A 192 0.59 0.20 30.29
C THR A 192 1.37 -0.94 30.98
N PRO A 193 2.71 -0.89 31.07
CA PRO A 193 3.52 -1.97 31.62
C PRO A 193 3.14 -2.39 33.05
N ASP A 194 2.83 -1.41 33.90
CA ASP A 194 2.37 -1.61 35.29
C ASP A 194 1.11 -2.49 35.36
N LYS A 195 0.20 -2.35 34.40
CA LYS A 195 -1.03 -3.15 34.32
C LYS A 195 -0.78 -4.55 33.77
N LEU A 196 0.30 -4.76 33.02
CA LEU A 196 0.69 -6.07 32.51
C LEU A 196 1.44 -6.91 33.54
N GLY A 197 2.04 -6.28 34.55
CA GLY A 197 2.78 -6.98 35.60
C GLY A 197 4.09 -7.61 35.12
N ARG A 198 4.66 -7.13 34.01
CA ARG A 198 5.96 -7.58 33.48
C ARG A 198 6.84 -6.40 33.07
N GLU A 199 8.15 -6.59 33.17
CA GLU A 199 9.11 -5.66 32.55
C GLU A 199 9.01 -5.75 31.02
N ILE A 200 9.23 -4.62 30.36
CA ILE A 200 9.15 -4.52 28.91
C ILE A 200 10.41 -3.82 28.43
N ASP A 201 10.95 -4.31 27.33
CA ASP A 201 12.12 -3.68 26.72
C ASP A 201 11.80 -2.26 26.25
N THR A 202 12.52 -1.29 26.81
CA THR A 202 12.40 0.14 26.46
C THR A 202 13.58 0.63 25.61
N SER A 203 14.45 -0.27 25.14
CA SER A 203 15.65 0.06 24.37
C SER A 203 15.39 0.85 23.08
N HIS A 204 14.18 0.71 22.51
CA HIS A 204 13.75 1.39 21.30
C HIS A 204 13.01 2.72 21.54
N ILE A 205 12.89 3.16 22.79
CA ILE A 205 12.27 4.45 23.12
C ILE A 205 13.28 5.59 22.85
N PRO A 206 12.88 6.69 22.20
CA PRO A 206 13.77 7.82 21.93
C PRO A 206 14.42 8.40 23.20
N ASP A 207 15.70 8.77 23.12
CA ASP A 207 16.47 9.35 24.25
C ASP A 207 15.86 10.64 24.81
N ASP A 208 15.15 11.41 23.98
CA ASP A 208 14.45 12.65 24.36
C ASP A 208 13.08 12.41 25.03
N TYR A 209 12.70 11.15 25.23
CA TYR A 209 11.50 10.76 25.95
C TYR A 209 11.85 10.47 27.42
N ASP A 210 11.51 11.40 28.31
CA ASP A 210 11.73 11.23 29.75
C ASP A 210 10.81 10.14 30.32
N LEU A 211 11.32 8.92 30.43
CA LEU A 211 10.59 7.77 30.97
C LEU A 211 10.13 7.94 32.42
N SER A 212 10.74 8.83 33.19
CA SER A 212 10.31 9.10 34.58
C SER A 212 9.03 9.92 34.65
N LYS A 213 8.69 10.63 33.56
CA LYS A 213 7.51 11.51 33.46
C LYS A 213 6.52 11.06 32.38
N GLY A 214 6.99 10.33 31.38
CA GLY A 214 6.22 9.80 30.27
C GLY A 214 5.40 8.56 30.64
N ILE A 215 4.58 8.11 29.69
CA ILE A 215 3.76 6.91 29.79
C ILE A 215 4.14 5.96 28.67
N VAL A 216 4.73 4.82 29.04
CA VAL A 216 4.95 3.71 28.11
C VAL A 216 3.60 3.05 27.82
N ARG A 217 3.26 2.95 26.54
CA ARG A 217 2.06 2.27 26.05
C ARG A 217 2.46 0.94 25.43
N VAL A 218 1.65 -0.07 25.66
CA VAL A 218 1.84 -1.42 25.13
C VAL A 218 0.63 -1.79 24.30
N VAL A 219 0.86 -2.16 23.06
CA VAL A 219 -0.18 -2.63 22.14
C VAL A 219 -0.13 -4.14 22.13
N GLN A 220 -1.29 -4.76 22.31
CA GLN A 220 -1.46 -6.20 22.30
C GLN A 220 -2.42 -6.59 21.19
N ILE A 221 -2.03 -7.56 20.37
CA ILE A 221 -2.88 -8.17 19.35
C ILE A 221 -3.15 -9.60 19.79
N GLY A 222 -4.39 -9.88 20.24
CA GLY A 222 -4.72 -11.18 20.84
C GLY A 222 -3.65 -11.60 21.87
N ASP A 223 -3.17 -12.84 21.72
CA ASP A 223 -2.06 -13.39 22.50
C ASP A 223 -0.76 -13.52 21.68
N ILE A 224 -0.75 -13.03 20.43
CA ILE A 224 0.35 -13.24 19.47
C ILE A 224 1.38 -12.10 19.47
N ASP A 225 0.99 -10.91 19.92
CA ASP A 225 1.84 -9.72 19.93
C ASP A 225 1.65 -8.92 21.21
N SER A 226 2.73 -8.39 21.77
CA SER A 226 2.69 -7.49 22.92
C SER A 226 3.94 -6.60 22.97
N ASN A 227 3.86 -5.46 22.30
CA ASN A 227 5.01 -4.57 22.06
C ASN A 227 4.77 -3.13 22.53
N PRO A 228 5.81 -2.44 23.06
CA PRO A 228 5.76 -0.99 23.27
C PRO A 228 5.46 -0.27 21.97
N CYS A 229 4.41 0.54 21.96
CA CYS A 229 4.14 1.41 20.82
C CYS A 229 3.35 2.64 21.24
N CYS A 230 3.80 3.81 20.79
CA CYS A 230 3.16 5.09 21.06
C CYS A 230 2.12 5.48 19.99
N GLY A 231 2.01 4.74 18.90
CA GLY A 231 1.14 5.04 17.75
C GLY A 231 -0.36 4.90 17.99
N THR A 232 -1.15 5.23 16.97
CA THR A 232 -2.58 4.96 16.93
C THR A 232 -2.83 3.62 16.24
N HIS A 233 -3.71 2.80 16.82
CA HIS A 233 -4.01 1.45 16.35
C HIS A 233 -5.51 1.26 16.16
N LEU A 234 -5.82 0.23 15.37
CA LEU A 234 -7.16 -0.33 15.25
C LEU A 234 -7.58 -1.02 16.55
N THR A 235 -8.87 -1.37 16.68
CA THR A 235 -9.40 -2.11 17.83
C THR A 235 -9.53 -3.61 17.59
N ALA A 236 -9.47 -4.06 16.33
CA ALA A 236 -9.42 -5.47 15.98
C ALA A 236 -8.71 -5.67 14.63
N THR A 237 -8.11 -6.85 14.42
CA THR A 237 -7.35 -7.17 13.19
C THR A 237 -8.22 -7.15 11.94
N GLY A 238 -9.52 -7.44 12.03
CA GLY A 238 -10.44 -7.38 10.88
C GLY A 238 -10.56 -5.99 10.26
N GLN A 239 -10.26 -4.93 11.02
CA GLN A 239 -10.24 -3.56 10.51
C GLN A 239 -9.02 -3.25 9.63
N ILE A 240 -8.00 -4.11 9.63
CA ILE A 240 -6.87 -4.06 8.67
C ILE A 240 -7.37 -4.35 7.25
N GLN A 241 -8.45 -5.12 7.12
CA GLN A 241 -9.08 -5.59 5.87
C GLN A 241 -8.24 -6.59 5.08
N ALA A 242 -7.01 -6.24 4.71
CA ALA A 242 -6.11 -7.11 3.96
C ALA A 242 -4.66 -6.67 4.11
N VAL A 243 -3.73 -7.61 3.94
CA VAL A 243 -2.30 -7.36 3.79
C VAL A 243 -1.82 -7.97 2.48
N ALA A 244 -1.04 -7.20 1.71
CA ALA A 244 -0.34 -7.69 0.54
C ALA A 244 1.16 -7.41 0.65
N PHE A 245 1.96 -8.47 0.53
CA PHE A 245 3.40 -8.35 0.29
C PHE A 245 3.65 -8.02 -1.18
N LEU A 246 4.66 -7.20 -1.43
CA LEU A 246 5.01 -6.72 -2.76
C LEU A 246 6.33 -7.39 -3.19
N HIS A 247 7.40 -6.60 -3.22
CA HIS A 247 8.73 -7.04 -3.61
C HIS A 247 9.66 -7.00 -2.40
N GLN A 248 10.81 -7.65 -2.54
CA GLN A 248 11.87 -7.64 -1.54
C GLN A 248 13.13 -7.00 -2.13
N THR A 249 13.81 -6.14 -1.36
CA THR A 249 15.07 -5.51 -1.78
C THR A 249 16.19 -5.80 -0.81
N ASN A 250 17.40 -6.06 -1.31
CA ASN A 250 18.56 -6.30 -0.47
C ASN A 250 19.11 -5.00 0.13
N VAL A 251 19.61 -5.06 1.36
CA VAL A 251 20.29 -3.97 2.06
C VAL A 251 21.75 -4.37 2.31
N ARG A 252 22.63 -3.39 2.53
CA ARG A 252 24.03 -3.66 2.91
C ARG A 252 24.06 -4.45 4.22
N GLY A 253 24.92 -5.45 4.30
CA GLY A 253 25.08 -6.29 5.49
C GLY A 253 24.30 -7.62 5.47
N GLY A 254 23.56 -7.93 4.39
CA GLY A 254 22.82 -9.19 4.25
C GLY A 254 21.34 -9.10 4.64
N ASN A 255 20.95 -8.01 5.29
CA ASN A 255 19.56 -7.68 5.61
C ASN A 255 18.71 -7.52 4.35
N SER A 256 17.39 -7.64 4.52
CA SER A 256 16.45 -7.52 3.42
C SER A 256 15.20 -6.76 3.80
N ARG A 257 14.73 -5.88 2.92
CA ARG A 257 13.48 -5.12 3.10
C ARG A 257 12.36 -5.80 2.35
N LEU A 258 11.37 -6.29 3.09
CA LEU A 258 10.14 -6.80 2.52
C LEU A 258 9.09 -5.68 2.49
N HIS A 259 8.65 -5.33 1.29
CA HIS A 259 7.69 -4.25 1.09
C HIS A 259 6.25 -4.78 1.19
N PHE A 260 5.37 -4.00 1.82
CA PHE A 260 3.98 -4.39 2.06
C PHE A 260 3.04 -3.20 2.06
N ILE A 261 1.75 -3.49 1.90
CA ILE A 261 0.65 -2.53 2.01
C ILE A 261 -0.54 -3.18 2.74
N CYS A 262 -1.32 -2.36 3.44
CA CYS A 262 -2.48 -2.80 4.21
C CYS A 262 -3.76 -2.04 3.83
N GLY A 263 -4.91 -2.68 4.03
CA GLY A 263 -6.22 -2.05 3.99
C GLY A 263 -6.56 -1.35 2.68
N SER A 264 -6.97 -0.08 2.77
CA SER A 264 -7.42 0.66 1.58
C SER A 264 -6.34 0.77 0.49
N ARG A 265 -5.05 0.68 0.86
CA ARG A 265 -3.93 0.66 -0.10
C ARG A 265 -3.97 -0.58 -0.99
N VAL A 266 -4.32 -1.74 -0.44
CA VAL A 266 -4.46 -3.01 -1.19
C VAL A 266 -5.55 -2.88 -2.25
N SER A 267 -6.74 -2.39 -1.85
CA SER A 267 -7.86 -2.21 -2.78
C SER A 267 -7.54 -1.20 -3.89
N ARG A 268 -6.91 -0.06 -3.55
CA ARG A 268 -6.44 0.92 -4.54
C ARG A 268 -5.44 0.31 -5.52
N GLN A 269 -4.47 -0.44 -5.01
CA GLN A 269 -3.42 -1.05 -5.84
C GLN A 269 -4.00 -2.12 -6.77
N LEU A 270 -4.87 -2.99 -6.26
CA LEU A 270 -5.57 -4.00 -7.05
C LEU A 270 -6.40 -3.35 -8.16
N THR A 271 -7.10 -2.27 -7.85
CA THR A 271 -7.90 -1.52 -8.84
C THR A 271 -7.00 -0.93 -9.93
N ALA A 272 -5.88 -0.29 -9.54
CA ALA A 272 -4.92 0.26 -10.48
C ALA A 272 -4.33 -0.82 -11.41
N TYR A 273 -3.93 -1.96 -10.84
CA TYR A 273 -3.44 -3.11 -11.63
C TYR A 273 -4.50 -3.67 -12.55
N HIS A 274 -5.75 -3.82 -12.09
CA HIS A 274 -6.84 -4.27 -12.94
C HIS A 274 -7.07 -3.33 -14.13
N LEU A 275 -7.08 -2.02 -13.90
CA LEU A 275 -7.26 -1.03 -14.96
C LEU A 275 -6.10 -1.04 -15.97
N ILE A 276 -4.86 -1.17 -15.50
CA ILE A 276 -3.68 -1.29 -16.37
C ILE A 276 -3.74 -2.58 -17.19
N LEU A 277 -4.05 -3.71 -16.55
CA LEU A 277 -4.18 -4.99 -17.25
C LEU A 277 -5.31 -4.93 -18.27
N LYS A 278 -6.46 -4.37 -17.91
CA LYS A 278 -7.57 -4.16 -18.84
C LYS A 278 -7.16 -3.28 -20.01
N ASP A 279 -6.51 -2.15 -19.77
CA ASP A 279 -6.02 -1.28 -20.85
C ASP A 279 -4.99 -1.98 -21.74
N ILE A 280 -4.07 -2.77 -21.18
CA ILE A 280 -3.14 -3.58 -21.97
C ILE A 280 -3.90 -4.60 -22.83
N LEU A 281 -4.92 -5.24 -22.28
CA LEU A 281 -5.75 -6.21 -23.00
C LEU A 281 -6.57 -5.55 -24.12
N ASP A 282 -7.13 -4.38 -23.85
CA ASP A 282 -7.96 -3.62 -24.79
C ASP A 282 -7.12 -2.92 -25.88
N SER A 283 -5.92 -2.44 -25.52
CA SER A 283 -5.03 -1.63 -26.36
C SER A 283 -3.94 -2.44 -27.07
N SER A 284 -3.73 -3.71 -26.73
CA SER A 284 -2.71 -4.56 -27.36
C SER A 284 -3.33 -5.71 -28.18
N PRO A 285 -3.42 -5.54 -29.52
CA PRO A 285 -3.70 -6.65 -30.44
C PRO A 285 -2.71 -7.81 -30.31
N GLU A 286 -1.55 -7.61 -29.66
CA GLU A 286 -0.47 -8.58 -29.46
C GLU A 286 -0.63 -9.43 -28.19
N TYR A 287 -1.68 -9.23 -27.37
CA TYR A 287 -1.92 -10.06 -26.19
C TYR A 287 -1.96 -11.55 -26.52
N LEU A 288 -2.59 -11.95 -27.64
CA LEU A 288 -2.56 -13.34 -28.10
C LEU A 288 -1.14 -13.84 -28.41
N THR A 289 -0.25 -12.97 -28.89
CA THR A 289 1.16 -13.33 -29.12
C THR A 289 1.86 -13.64 -27.80
N ASN A 290 1.57 -12.88 -26.74
CA ASN A 290 2.13 -13.10 -25.41
C ASN A 290 1.51 -14.34 -24.73
N VAL A 291 0.18 -14.50 -24.79
CA VAL A 291 -0.51 -15.71 -24.30
C VAL A 291 0.01 -16.95 -25.00
N GLN A 292 0.18 -16.90 -26.33
CA GLN A 292 0.76 -18.00 -27.07
C GLN A 292 2.20 -18.27 -26.64
N LYS A 293 3.03 -17.24 -26.48
CA LYS A 293 4.42 -17.42 -26.06
C LYS A 293 4.49 -18.12 -24.69
N GLU A 294 3.62 -17.71 -23.77
CA GLU A 294 3.54 -18.32 -22.44
C GLU A 294 3.01 -19.75 -22.50
N LEU A 295 1.91 -20.01 -23.22
CA LEU A 295 1.36 -21.37 -23.38
C LEU A 295 2.37 -22.30 -24.06
N THR A 296 3.08 -21.81 -25.07
CA THR A 296 4.14 -22.57 -25.75
C THR A 296 5.31 -22.87 -24.79
N THR A 297 5.64 -21.92 -23.92
CA THR A 297 6.66 -22.12 -22.87
C THR A 297 6.21 -23.19 -21.88
N LEU A 298 4.95 -23.14 -21.41
CA LEU A 298 4.37 -24.13 -20.51
C LEU A 298 4.31 -25.53 -21.14
N ILE A 299 3.88 -25.64 -22.40
CA ILE A 299 3.84 -26.91 -23.14
C ILE A 299 5.25 -27.49 -23.29
N ASN A 300 6.22 -26.67 -23.71
CA ASN A 300 7.62 -27.11 -23.87
C ASN A 300 8.31 -27.46 -22.56
N ALA A 301 7.89 -26.84 -21.45
CA ALA A 301 8.37 -27.16 -20.11
C ALA A 301 7.80 -28.49 -19.59
N ASN A 302 6.70 -28.98 -20.17
CA ASN A 302 5.95 -30.15 -19.71
C ASN A 302 5.95 -31.28 -20.76
N LYS A 303 7.15 -31.68 -21.23
CA LYS A 303 7.33 -32.64 -22.33
C LYS A 303 6.70 -34.02 -22.08
N ASP A 304 6.55 -34.39 -20.82
CA ASP A 304 5.97 -35.69 -20.41
C ASP A 304 4.44 -35.74 -20.53
N ALA A 305 3.78 -34.60 -20.81
CA ALA A 305 2.33 -34.51 -21.00
C ALA A 305 1.84 -35.05 -22.36
N GLY A 306 2.75 -35.44 -23.27
CA GLY A 306 2.40 -35.98 -24.58
C GLY A 306 1.81 -34.96 -25.58
N VAL A 307 1.90 -33.66 -25.26
CA VAL A 307 1.38 -32.56 -26.09
C VAL A 307 2.51 -31.93 -26.89
N ASN A 308 2.50 -32.12 -28.21
CA ASN A 308 3.44 -31.48 -29.12
C ASN A 308 2.71 -30.69 -30.22
N VAL A 309 2.67 -29.36 -30.06
CA VAL A 309 2.01 -28.42 -30.99
C VAL A 309 2.76 -28.28 -32.32
N SER A 310 3.97 -28.82 -32.44
CA SER A 310 4.75 -28.80 -33.69
C SER A 310 4.53 -30.05 -34.56
N THR A 311 4.05 -31.15 -33.99
CA THR A 311 3.91 -32.44 -34.70
C THR A 311 2.51 -33.02 -34.66
N ASP A 312 1.80 -32.95 -33.54
CA ASP A 312 0.60 -33.78 -33.31
C ASP A 312 -0.67 -32.98 -33.04
N GLN A 313 -0.55 -31.74 -32.58
CA GLN A 313 -1.70 -30.91 -32.21
C GLN A 313 -1.66 -29.54 -32.90
N THR A 314 -2.83 -29.04 -33.29
CA THR A 314 -2.98 -27.69 -33.84
C THR A 314 -3.74 -26.81 -32.86
N VAL A 315 -3.18 -25.64 -32.55
CA VAL A 315 -3.80 -24.63 -31.68
C VAL A 315 -4.14 -23.40 -32.50
N VAL A 316 -5.39 -22.95 -32.38
CA VAL A 316 -5.90 -21.73 -33.01
C VAL A 316 -6.22 -20.73 -31.90
N TYR A 317 -5.54 -19.58 -31.94
CA TYR A 317 -5.80 -18.43 -31.09
C TYR A 317 -6.55 -17.39 -31.91
N LEU A 318 -7.72 -16.97 -31.46
CA LEU A 318 -8.54 -15.95 -32.11
C LEU A 318 -9.04 -14.97 -31.04
N ASN A 319 -8.93 -13.66 -31.28
CA ASN A 319 -9.49 -12.63 -30.42
C ASN A 319 -10.31 -11.61 -31.21
N GLY A 320 -11.27 -11.00 -30.53
CA GLY A 320 -12.23 -10.07 -31.10
C GLY A 320 -13.50 -10.06 -30.27
N GLU A 321 -14.19 -8.92 -30.20
CA GLU A 321 -15.52 -8.88 -29.61
C GLU A 321 -16.59 -9.22 -30.67
N HIS A 322 -17.74 -9.74 -30.23
CA HIS A 322 -18.97 -9.83 -31.06
C HIS A 322 -19.52 -8.45 -31.50
N ARG A 323 -18.86 -7.35 -31.12
CA ARG A 323 -19.27 -5.98 -31.45
C ARG A 323 -18.69 -5.55 -32.79
N VAL A 324 -19.59 -5.20 -33.71
CA VAL A 324 -19.29 -4.64 -35.03
C VAL A 324 -18.32 -3.46 -34.90
N GLY A 325 -17.22 -3.48 -35.65
CA GLY A 325 -16.23 -2.39 -35.71
C GLY A 325 -14.99 -2.58 -34.83
N THR A 326 -14.88 -3.68 -34.06
CA THR A 326 -13.65 -4.03 -33.34
C THR A 326 -12.80 -5.00 -34.19
N GLY A 327 -11.49 -4.75 -34.23
CA GLY A 327 -10.51 -5.62 -34.92
C GLY A 327 -10.03 -6.77 -34.04
N GLY A 328 -9.18 -7.62 -34.61
CA GLY A 328 -8.63 -8.78 -33.91
C GLY A 328 -7.37 -9.33 -34.57
N MET A 329 -6.96 -10.49 -34.09
CA MET A 329 -5.83 -11.26 -34.58
C MET A 329 -6.17 -12.74 -34.50
N VAL A 330 -5.67 -13.48 -35.47
CA VAL A 330 -5.62 -14.93 -35.44
C VAL A 330 -4.17 -15.39 -35.47
N LYS A 331 -3.88 -16.43 -34.71
CA LYS A 331 -2.62 -17.16 -34.79
C LYS A 331 -2.91 -18.65 -34.78
N ILE A 332 -2.31 -19.37 -35.72
CA ILE A 332 -2.45 -20.81 -35.84
C ILE A 332 -1.07 -21.43 -35.73
N THR A 333 -0.93 -22.48 -34.94
CA THR A 333 0.31 -23.23 -34.81
C THR A 333 0.01 -24.72 -34.74
N GLY A 334 0.63 -25.49 -35.63
CA GLY A 334 0.50 -26.94 -35.73
C GLY A 334 0.31 -27.46 -37.15
N PRO A 335 0.21 -28.78 -37.33
CA PRO A 335 0.22 -29.43 -38.64
C PRO A 335 -0.95 -29.01 -39.55
N LEU A 336 -2.09 -28.62 -38.98
CA LEU A 336 -3.27 -28.17 -39.74
C LEU A 336 -3.27 -26.66 -40.00
N ALA A 337 -2.18 -25.94 -39.68
CA ALA A 337 -2.16 -24.48 -39.79
C ALA A 337 -2.44 -23.97 -41.22
N GLU A 338 -1.99 -24.70 -42.24
CA GLU A 338 -2.22 -24.33 -43.64
C GLU A 338 -3.67 -24.53 -44.09
N GLU A 339 -4.30 -25.63 -43.70
CA GLU A 339 -5.71 -25.91 -43.99
C GLU A 339 -6.62 -24.93 -43.26
N ILE A 340 -6.42 -24.75 -41.96
CA ILE A 340 -7.23 -23.86 -41.13
C ILE A 340 -7.11 -22.41 -41.62
N GLN A 341 -5.91 -21.91 -41.96
CA GLN A 341 -5.80 -20.53 -42.46
C GLN A 341 -6.56 -20.30 -43.76
N GLN A 342 -6.63 -21.31 -44.64
CA GLN A 342 -7.31 -21.19 -45.93
C GLN A 342 -8.82 -21.12 -45.72
N GLU A 343 -9.35 -21.93 -44.79
CA GLU A 343 -10.75 -21.89 -44.44
C GLU A 343 -11.13 -20.60 -43.73
N LEU A 344 -10.33 -20.16 -42.75
CA LEU A 344 -10.57 -18.88 -42.06
C LEU A 344 -10.56 -17.69 -43.02
N LYS A 345 -9.73 -17.69 -44.08
CA LYS A 345 -9.74 -16.65 -45.13
C LYS A 345 -11.04 -16.58 -45.93
N LYS A 346 -11.83 -17.66 -45.99
CA LYS A 346 -13.14 -17.65 -46.65
C LYS A 346 -14.20 -16.97 -45.79
N HIS A 347 -14.09 -17.12 -44.46
CA HIS A 347 -15.05 -16.62 -43.48
C HIS A 347 -14.68 -15.24 -42.90
N LEU A 348 -13.41 -14.85 -42.97
CA LEU A 348 -12.90 -13.57 -42.46
C LEU A 348 -12.30 -12.74 -43.60
N LYS A 349 -13.14 -12.00 -44.33
CA LYS A 349 -12.73 -11.29 -45.56
C LYS A 349 -11.66 -10.23 -45.31
N ASN A 350 -11.66 -9.65 -44.11
CA ASN A 350 -10.75 -8.58 -43.71
C ASN A 350 -9.47 -9.08 -43.02
N MET A 351 -9.26 -10.41 -42.98
CA MET A 351 -8.07 -11.01 -42.39
C MET A 351 -6.87 -10.90 -43.33
N LYS A 352 -5.82 -10.20 -42.89
CA LYS A 352 -4.55 -10.06 -43.61
C LYS A 352 -3.41 -10.62 -42.79
N GLY A 353 -2.60 -11.49 -43.37
CA GLY A 353 -1.58 -12.21 -42.63
C GLY A 353 -0.78 -13.17 -43.49
N GLY A 354 0.28 -13.70 -42.90
CA GLY A 354 1.20 -14.62 -43.57
C GLY A 354 1.76 -15.66 -42.61
N GLY A 355 2.20 -16.76 -43.18
CA GLY A 355 2.72 -17.92 -42.47
C GLY A 355 3.21 -18.97 -43.46
N LYS A 356 4.02 -19.91 -42.98
CA LYS A 356 4.52 -21.04 -43.78
C LYS A 356 4.47 -22.31 -42.93
N GLY A 357 4.08 -23.42 -43.56
CA GLY A 357 4.00 -24.73 -42.91
C GLY A 357 3.10 -24.70 -41.67
N SER A 358 3.65 -25.09 -40.53
CA SER A 358 2.94 -25.25 -39.26
C SER A 358 2.65 -23.95 -38.49
N SER A 359 2.75 -22.77 -39.11
CA SER A 359 2.49 -21.49 -38.44
C SER A 359 1.87 -20.45 -39.36
N PHE A 360 0.84 -19.77 -38.86
CA PHE A 360 0.18 -18.62 -39.49
C PHE A 360 -0.14 -17.52 -38.49
N GLN A 361 0.02 -16.26 -38.90
CA GLN A 361 -0.42 -15.10 -38.13
C GLN A 361 -1.13 -14.10 -39.04
N GLY A 362 -2.32 -13.64 -38.63
CA GLY A 362 -3.09 -12.66 -39.38
C GLY A 362 -3.82 -11.66 -38.50
N LYS A 363 -3.86 -10.40 -38.95
CA LYS A 363 -4.61 -9.31 -38.33
C LYS A 363 -5.96 -9.16 -39.03
N ILE A 364 -7.02 -8.98 -38.25
CA ILE A 364 -8.39 -8.76 -38.69
C ILE A 364 -8.70 -7.30 -38.40
N THR A 365 -8.97 -6.49 -39.41
CA THR A 365 -9.16 -5.04 -39.19
C THR A 365 -10.47 -4.73 -38.48
N HIS A 366 -11.52 -5.49 -38.78
CA HIS A 366 -12.80 -5.50 -38.09
C HIS A 366 -13.55 -6.79 -38.43
N TYR A 367 -14.44 -7.23 -37.54
CA TYR A 367 -15.37 -8.33 -37.80
C TYR A 367 -16.69 -7.84 -38.39
N GLU A 368 -17.21 -8.54 -39.41
CA GLU A 368 -18.57 -8.39 -39.89
C GLU A 368 -19.55 -9.23 -39.05
N LYS A 369 -20.85 -8.89 -39.11
CA LYS A 369 -21.89 -9.59 -38.34
C LYS A 369 -21.96 -11.07 -38.76
N GLY A 370 -21.81 -11.99 -37.81
CA GLY A 370 -21.92 -13.43 -38.06
C GLY A 370 -20.61 -14.14 -38.45
N GLU A 371 -19.53 -13.40 -38.72
CA GLU A 371 -18.25 -14.00 -39.11
C GLU A 371 -17.62 -14.79 -37.95
N VAL A 372 -17.66 -14.22 -36.73
CA VAL A 372 -17.12 -14.87 -35.53
C VAL A 372 -17.85 -16.17 -35.24
N GLU A 373 -19.19 -16.16 -35.27
CA GLU A 373 -20.00 -17.36 -35.03
C GLU A 373 -19.77 -18.44 -36.08
N THR A 374 -19.52 -18.05 -37.34
CA THR A 374 -19.22 -18.99 -38.42
C THR A 374 -17.86 -19.64 -38.23
N VAL A 375 -16.84 -18.84 -37.86
CA VAL A 375 -15.50 -19.34 -37.55
C VAL A 375 -15.51 -20.27 -36.35
N LEU A 376 -16.22 -19.91 -35.28
CA LEU A 376 -16.31 -20.75 -34.08
C LEU A 376 -16.96 -22.11 -34.40
N ARG A 377 -18.07 -22.14 -35.14
CA ARG A 377 -18.70 -23.41 -35.57
C ARG A 377 -17.76 -24.28 -36.40
N TYR A 378 -16.97 -23.67 -37.29
CA TYR A 378 -15.97 -24.40 -38.05
C TYR A 378 -14.89 -25.00 -37.14
N LEU A 379 -14.31 -24.20 -36.24
CA LEU A 379 -13.27 -24.68 -35.32
C LEU A 379 -13.79 -25.78 -34.39
N GLU A 380 -15.02 -25.66 -33.90
CA GLU A 380 -15.69 -26.71 -33.11
C GLU A 380 -15.88 -28.01 -33.91
N SER A 381 -16.15 -27.92 -35.22
CA SER A 381 -16.27 -29.10 -36.07
C SER A 381 -14.96 -29.88 -36.29
N LEU A 382 -13.80 -29.25 -36.03
CA LEU A 382 -12.49 -29.89 -36.11
C LEU A 382 -12.10 -30.63 -34.81
N THR A 383 -12.85 -30.42 -33.73
CA THR A 383 -12.58 -31.01 -32.41
C THR A 383 -13.39 -32.28 -32.11
N LEU A 384 -14.19 -32.75 -33.07
CA LEU A 384 -14.87 -34.05 -33.10
C LEU A 384 -14.04 -35.05 -33.93
#